data_AF-A0A2E2C208-F1
#
_entry.id   AF-A0A2E2C208-F1
#
_cell.length_a   1.000
_cell.length_b   1.000
_cell.length_c   1.000
_cell.angle_alpha   90.00
_cell.angle_beta   90.00
_cell.angle_gamma   90.00
#
_symmetry.space_group_name_H-M   'P 1'
#
loop_
_entity.id
_entity.type
_entity.pdbx_description
1 polymer ?
#
loop_
_entity_poly.entity_id
_entity_poly.type
_entity_poly.pdbx_seq_one_letter_code
_entity_poly.pdbx_strand_id
1 'polypeptide(L)'
;MAEKRPDDYHEPLSSEEIAALREEVTGLIESCRGLLDQDGLAEVDHYLNHNEPEMAFEGLLIELIQANKVPDSFDVDQWKRIAQTAGLPAGGVFDEDIWNKFCIWLDDAE
;
A
#
# COMPACT_ATOMS: atom_id res chain seq x y z
N MET A 1 0.08 29.71 25.75
CA MET A 1 0.16 28.25 25.59
C MET A 1 -0.96 27.90 24.64
N ALA A 2 -0.64 27.60 23.37
CA ALA A 2 -1.67 27.28 22.40
C ALA A 2 -2.08 25.82 22.61
N GLU A 3 -3.27 25.61 23.16
CA GLU A 3 -3.95 24.31 23.20
C GLU A 3 -4.06 23.78 21.76
N LYS A 4 -3.32 22.72 21.45
CA LYS A 4 -3.51 21.96 20.21
C LYS A 4 -4.86 21.23 20.31
N ARG A 5 -5.68 21.35 19.26
CA ARG A 5 -6.98 20.68 19.13
C ARG A 5 -6.79 19.15 19.05
N PRO A 6 -7.69 18.33 19.62
CA PRO A 6 -7.52 16.88 19.72
C PRO A 6 -8.04 16.07 18.51
N ASP A 7 -8.26 16.68 17.35
CA ASP A 7 -8.97 16.05 16.21
C ASP A 7 -8.08 15.77 14.98
N ASP A 8 -6.84 15.33 15.17
CA ASP A 8 -5.95 14.95 14.05
C ASP A 8 -4.95 13.84 14.39
N TYR A 9 -5.25 13.03 15.42
CA TYR A 9 -4.51 11.78 15.64
C TYR A 9 -5.31 10.68 14.98
N HIS A 10 -4.90 10.25 13.78
CA HIS A 10 -5.24 8.89 13.35
C HIS A 10 -4.64 7.98 14.41
N GLU A 11 -5.49 7.27 15.16
CA GLU A 11 -5.00 6.26 16.09
C GLU A 11 -4.11 5.29 15.29
N PRO A 12 -2.88 5.00 15.76
CA PRO A 12 -2.03 4.04 15.08
C PRO A 12 -2.75 2.70 15.04
N LEU A 13 -2.65 1.99 13.91
CA LEU A 13 -3.28 0.67 13.74
C LEU A 13 -2.97 -0.23 14.94
N SER A 14 -4.00 -0.91 15.43
CA SER A 14 -3.85 -1.91 16.49
C SER A 14 -2.99 -3.06 15.98
N SER A 15 -2.33 -3.80 16.86
CA SER A 15 -1.51 -4.96 16.45
C SER A 15 -2.30 -6.02 15.67
N GLU A 16 -3.62 -6.15 15.93
CA GLU A 16 -4.51 -7.03 15.18
C GLU A 16 -4.77 -6.51 13.76
N GLU A 17 -4.93 -5.20 13.59
CA GLU A 17 -5.13 -4.55 12.29
C GLU A 17 -3.86 -4.60 11.43
N ILE A 18 -2.68 -4.41 12.06
CA ILE A 18 -1.38 -4.58 11.39
C ILE A 18 -1.21 -6.02 10.92
N ALA A 19 -1.60 -7.00 11.73
CA ALA A 19 -1.52 -8.42 11.36
C ALA A 19 -2.46 -8.77 10.21
N ALA A 20 -3.69 -8.25 10.22
CA ALA A 20 -4.65 -8.44 9.13
C ALA A 20 -4.16 -7.79 7.83
N LEU A 21 -3.70 -6.53 7.91
CA LEU A 21 -3.14 -5.81 6.76
C LEU A 21 -1.94 -6.56 6.18
N ARG A 22 -1.04 -7.07 7.03
CA ARG A 22 0.10 -7.88 6.60
C ARG A 22 -0.33 -9.13 5.84
N GLU A 23 -1.36 -9.83 6.29
CA GLU A 23 -1.87 -11.02 5.61
C GLU A 23 -2.42 -10.68 4.21
N GLU A 24 -3.22 -9.60 4.11
CA GLU A 24 -3.76 -9.13 2.83
C GLU A 24 -2.65 -8.70 1.87
N VAL A 25 -1.71 -7.87 2.34
CA VAL A 25 -0.58 -7.38 1.54
C VAL A 25 0.32 -8.52 1.07
N THR A 26 0.56 -9.53 1.92
CA THR A 26 1.30 -10.73 1.52
C THR A 26 0.62 -11.42 0.33
N GLY A 27 -0.71 -11.60 0.38
CA GLY A 27 -1.46 -12.21 -0.73
C GLY A 27 -1.35 -11.41 -2.04
N LEU A 28 -1.34 -10.08 -1.96
CA LEU A 28 -1.16 -9.22 -3.13
C LEU A 28 0.24 -9.35 -3.73
N ILE A 29 1.28 -9.35 -2.89
CA ILE A 29 2.68 -9.51 -3.32
C ILE A 29 2.86 -10.84 -4.06
N GLU A 30 2.37 -11.93 -3.49
CA GLU A 30 2.45 -13.26 -4.11
C GLU A 30 1.76 -13.28 -5.48
N SER A 31 0.63 -12.58 -5.63
CA SER A 31 -0.09 -12.45 -6.91
C SER A 31 0.69 -11.63 -7.95
N CYS A 32 1.62 -10.77 -7.52
CA CYS A 32 2.43 -9.92 -8.37
C CYS A 32 3.82 -10.51 -8.70
N ARG A 33 4.25 -11.60 -8.03
CA ARG A 33 5.57 -12.24 -8.25
C ARG A 33 5.84 -12.69 -9.68
N GLY A 34 4.80 -12.93 -10.48
CA GLY A 34 4.93 -13.29 -11.90
C GLY A 34 5.00 -12.08 -12.85
N LEU A 35 4.74 -10.87 -12.34
CA LEU A 35 4.60 -9.65 -13.13
C LEU A 35 5.78 -8.70 -12.94
N LEU A 36 6.30 -8.63 -11.72
CA LEU A 36 7.41 -7.75 -11.32
C LEU A 36 8.73 -8.54 -11.27
N ASP A 37 9.82 -7.85 -11.57
CA ASP A 37 11.16 -8.42 -11.46
C ASP A 37 11.57 -8.59 -9.99
N GLN A 38 12.52 -9.50 -9.73
CA GLN A 38 12.96 -9.83 -8.37
C GLN A 38 13.52 -8.63 -7.60
N ASP A 39 14.10 -7.66 -8.29
CA ASP A 39 14.70 -6.47 -7.69
C ASP A 39 13.61 -5.55 -7.10
N GLY A 40 12.53 -5.31 -7.85
CA GLY A 40 11.39 -4.50 -7.40
C GLY A 40 10.64 -5.10 -6.22
N LEU A 41 10.60 -6.44 -6.11
CA LEU A 41 9.99 -7.12 -4.97
C LEU A 41 10.92 -7.28 -3.77
N ALA A 42 12.23 -7.12 -3.92
CA ALA A 42 13.18 -7.32 -2.83
C ALA A 42 12.96 -6.32 -1.69
N GLU A 43 12.70 -5.05 -2.02
CA GLU A 43 12.41 -4.01 -1.03
C GLU A 43 11.03 -4.24 -0.38
N VAL A 44 10.04 -4.65 -1.17
CA VAL A 44 8.69 -4.97 -0.68
C VAL A 44 8.71 -6.13 0.32
N ASP A 45 9.41 -7.23 -0.01
CA ASP A 45 9.64 -8.35 0.90
C ASP A 45 10.42 -7.91 2.16
N HIS A 46 11.37 -6.98 2.02
CA HIS A 46 12.12 -6.45 3.15
C HIS A 46 11.23 -5.73 4.17
N TYR A 47 10.34 -4.83 3.73
CA TYR A 47 9.41 -4.12 4.63
C TYR A 47 8.42 -5.09 5.29
N LEU A 48 7.91 -6.07 4.53
CA LEU A 48 6.97 -7.06 5.07
C LEU A 48 7.62 -7.93 6.17
N ASN A 49 8.91 -8.24 6.03
CA ASN A 49 9.69 -8.96 7.03
C ASN A 49 9.98 -8.13 8.29
N HIS A 50 9.97 -6.80 8.19
CA HIS A 50 10.10 -5.87 9.32
C HIS A 50 8.76 -5.52 10.00
N ASN A 51 7.67 -6.18 9.59
CA ASN A 51 6.32 -5.91 10.10
C ASN A 51 5.83 -4.50 9.79
N GLU A 52 6.22 -3.99 8.60
CA GLU A 52 5.82 -2.69 8.05
C GLU A 52 4.97 -2.91 6.79
N PRO A 53 3.74 -3.47 6.92
CA PRO A 53 2.92 -3.83 5.77
C PRO A 53 2.43 -2.62 4.97
N GLU A 54 2.30 -1.46 5.60
CA GLU A 54 1.95 -0.17 4.96
C GLU A 54 3.01 0.21 3.93
N MET A 55 4.29 0.17 4.33
CA MET A 55 5.42 0.44 3.45
C MET A 55 5.58 -0.64 2.38
N ALA A 56 5.40 -1.91 2.74
CA ALA A 56 5.44 -3.00 1.76
C ALA A 56 4.38 -2.81 0.66
N PHE A 57 3.17 -2.41 1.04
CA PHE A 57 2.08 -2.16 0.11
C PHE A 57 2.32 -0.92 -0.75
N GLU A 58 2.81 0.18 -0.16
CA GLU A 58 3.15 1.39 -0.90
C GLU A 58 4.26 1.11 -1.93
N GLY A 59 5.31 0.39 -1.54
CA GLY A 59 6.37 -0.03 -2.45
C GLY A 59 5.82 -0.88 -3.60
N LEU A 60 4.94 -1.83 -3.31
CA LEU A 60 4.28 -2.64 -4.35
C LEU A 60 3.49 -1.76 -5.34
N LEU A 61 2.73 -0.78 -4.84
CA LEU A 61 1.99 0.15 -5.70
C LEU A 61 2.93 0.96 -6.58
N ILE A 62 4.03 1.48 -6.02
CA ILE A 62 5.02 2.24 -6.79
C ILE A 62 5.56 1.39 -7.94
N GLU A 63 5.95 0.14 -7.68
CA GLU A 63 6.47 -0.78 -8.71
C GLU A 63 5.43 -1.06 -9.81
N LEU A 64 4.17 -1.30 -9.44
CA LEU A 64 3.09 -1.57 -10.39
C LEU A 64 2.75 -0.35 -11.26
N ILE A 65 2.70 0.83 -10.65
CA ILE A 65 2.44 2.11 -11.34
C ILE A 65 3.59 2.43 -12.30
N GLN A 66 4.85 2.28 -11.86
CA GLN A 66 6.02 2.53 -12.70
C GLN A 66 6.10 1.54 -13.87
N ALA A 67 5.78 0.27 -13.64
CA ALA A 67 5.74 -0.75 -14.68
C ALA A 67 4.48 -0.64 -15.57
N ASN A 68 3.49 0.16 -15.17
CA ASN A 68 2.14 0.20 -15.72
C ASN A 68 1.53 -1.20 -15.90
N LYS A 69 1.61 -2.03 -14.85
CA LYS A 69 1.17 -3.44 -14.87
C LYS A 69 0.09 -3.67 -13.83
N VAL A 70 -1.03 -4.23 -14.28
CA VAL A 70 -2.16 -4.63 -13.41
C VAL A 70 -2.13 -6.16 -13.27
N PRO A 71 -2.26 -6.72 -12.06
CA PRO A 71 -2.34 -8.17 -11.91
C PRO A 71 -3.65 -8.75 -12.42
N ASP A 72 -3.63 -9.99 -12.92
CA ASP A 72 -4.85 -10.64 -13.44
C ASP A 72 -5.96 -10.79 -12.39
N SER A 73 -5.59 -10.88 -11.11
CA SER A 73 -6.54 -11.00 -9.98
C SER A 73 -6.83 -9.64 -9.32
N PHE A 74 -6.74 -8.55 -10.07
CA PHE A 74 -6.93 -7.21 -9.54
C PHE A 74 -8.41 -6.89 -9.27
N ASP A 75 -8.73 -6.69 -7.99
CA ASP A 75 -10.04 -6.23 -7.53
C ASP A 75 -9.92 -4.80 -6.99
N VAL A 76 -10.47 -3.83 -7.71
CA VAL A 76 -10.31 -2.40 -7.40
C VAL A 76 -10.79 -2.08 -5.98
N ASP A 77 -11.89 -2.68 -5.55
CA ASP A 77 -12.48 -2.43 -4.22
C ASP A 77 -11.59 -2.97 -3.10
N GLN A 78 -11.01 -4.16 -3.27
CA GLN A 78 -10.04 -4.73 -2.34
C GLN A 78 -8.79 -3.85 -2.23
N TRP A 79 -8.21 -3.44 -3.36
CA TRP A 79 -6.98 -2.64 -3.36
C TRP A 79 -7.21 -1.25 -2.76
N LYS A 80 -8.34 -0.60 -3.06
CA LYS A 80 -8.72 0.67 -2.41
C LYS A 80 -8.89 0.52 -0.91
N ARG A 81 -9.52 -0.56 -0.45
CA ARG A 81 -9.69 -0.83 0.99
C ARG A 81 -8.33 -1.00 1.67
N ILE A 82 -7.45 -1.80 1.10
CA ILE A 82 -6.11 -2.05 1.65
C ILE A 82 -5.31 -0.73 1.70
N ALA A 83 -5.38 0.08 0.64
CA ALA A 83 -4.75 1.40 0.60
C ALA A 83 -5.27 2.36 1.68
N GLN A 84 -6.58 2.34 1.94
CA GLN A 84 -7.20 3.12 3.03
C GLN A 84 -6.73 2.63 4.40
N THR A 85 -6.73 1.32 4.63
CA THR A 85 -6.21 0.71 5.87
C THR A 85 -4.73 1.04 6.07
N ALA A 86 -3.96 1.08 4.99
CA ALA A 86 -2.54 1.44 5.01
C ALA A 86 -2.29 2.96 5.16
N GLY A 87 -3.32 3.77 5.32
CA GLY A 87 -3.20 5.22 5.54
C GLY A 87 -2.80 6.04 4.31
N LEU A 88 -2.71 5.42 3.12
CA LEU A 88 -2.23 6.11 1.92
C LEU A 88 -3.03 7.36 1.52
N PRO A 89 -4.36 7.46 1.73
CA PRO A 89 -5.10 8.70 1.46
C PRO A 89 -4.62 9.91 2.27
N ALA A 90 -3.95 9.70 3.40
CA ALA A 90 -3.35 10.77 4.20
C ALA A 90 -1.92 11.14 3.73
N GLY A 91 -1.36 10.36 2.80
CA GLY A 91 0.00 10.50 2.26
C GLY A 91 0.81 9.21 2.45
N GLY A 92 1.65 8.88 1.46
CA GLY A 92 2.57 7.76 1.54
C GLY A 92 3.84 8.07 2.36
N VAL A 93 4.56 7.03 2.76
CA VAL A 93 5.86 7.08 3.42
C VAL A 93 6.98 7.39 2.40
N PHE A 94 6.90 6.80 1.21
CA PHE A 94 7.89 6.99 0.14
C PHE A 94 7.47 8.10 -0.82
N ASP A 95 6.17 8.21 -1.09
CA ASP A 95 5.61 9.16 -2.04
C ASP A 95 4.34 9.80 -1.48
N GLU A 96 4.42 11.09 -1.15
CA GLU A 96 3.32 11.84 -0.55
C GLU A 96 2.06 11.88 -1.43
N ASP A 97 2.21 11.74 -2.77
CA ASP A 97 1.12 11.78 -3.75
C ASP A 97 0.70 10.38 -4.19
N ILE A 98 1.16 9.30 -3.52
CA ILE A 98 0.93 7.92 -3.95
C ILE A 98 -0.55 7.61 -4.12
N TRP A 99 -1.42 8.15 -3.26
CA TRP A 99 -2.87 7.94 -3.36
C TRP A 99 -3.46 8.46 -4.67
N ASN A 100 -3.05 9.66 -5.07
CA ASN A 100 -3.53 10.28 -6.31
C ASN A 100 -2.98 9.52 -7.53
N LYS A 101 -1.70 9.14 -7.50
CA LYS A 101 -1.08 8.28 -8.54
C LYS A 101 -1.78 6.94 -8.66
N PHE A 102 -2.11 6.30 -7.54
CA PHE A 102 -2.87 5.06 -7.50
C PHE A 102 -4.27 5.25 -8.11
N CYS A 103 -5.00 6.32 -7.74
CA CYS A 103 -6.32 6.59 -8.32
C CYS A 103 -6.28 6.84 -9.84
N ILE A 104 -5.26 7.53 -10.34
CA ILE A 104 -5.07 7.78 -11.78
C ILE A 104 -4.74 6.46 -12.49
N TRP A 105 -3.83 5.68 -11.93
CA TRP A 105 -3.45 4.39 -12.48
C TRP A 105 -4.63 3.41 -12.56
N LEU A 106 -5.54 3.45 -11.58
CA LEU A 106 -6.79 2.69 -11.61
C LEU A 106 -7.74 3.11 -12.75
N ASP A 107 -7.89 4.41 -12.99
CA ASP A 107 -8.76 4.95 -14.05
C ASP A 107 -8.25 4.57 -15.45
N ASP A 108 -6.92 4.48 -15.62
CA ASP A 108 -6.28 4.05 -16.88
C ASP A 108 -6.34 2.52 -17.09
N ALA A 109 -6.59 1.76 -16.02
CA ALA A 109 -6.68 0.29 -16.03
C ALA A 109 -8.09 -0.26 -16.34
N GLU A 110 -9.14 0.55 -16.24
CA GLU A 110 -10.54 0.22 -16.60
C GLU A 110 -10.84 0.37 -18.11
#